data_AF-A0A9D2QM42-F1
#
_entry.id   AF-A0A9D2QM42-F1
#
_cell.length_a   1.000
_cell.length_b   1.000
_cell.length_c   1.000
_cell.angle_alpha   90.00
_cell.angle_beta   90.00
_cell.angle_gamma   90.00
#
_symmetry.space_group_name_H-M   'P 1'
#
loop_
_entity.id
_entity.type
_entity.pdbx_description
1 polymer ?
#
loop_
_entity_poly.entity_id
_entity_poly.type
_entity_poly.pdbx_seq_one_letter_code
_entity_poly.pdbx_strand_id
1 'polypeptide(L)'
;MTKNGYVFHDERLTGGASSNLDDGYQKLIAAIIRQAVKDYVSVLLRLFSKPDGAKRTALEMQKTELEVFFHSEWYTSITDMDGDRLINAARRQAMEKAKEAIRRKHRKKLAAMEKAGTTAMRC
;
A
#
# COMPACT_ATOMS: atom_id res chain seq x y z
N MET A 1 17.17 17.27 -59.21
CA MET A 1 17.20 17.16 -57.74
C MET A 1 15.77 17.27 -57.23
N THR A 2 15.14 16.12 -57.01
CA THR A 2 13.86 15.95 -56.30
C THR A 2 13.78 14.47 -55.93
N LYS A 3 13.95 14.15 -54.64
CA LYS A 3 13.53 12.85 -54.10
C LYS A 3 12.73 13.11 -52.82
N ASN A 4 11.53 13.64 -53.02
CA ASN A 4 10.42 13.44 -52.10
C ASN A 4 9.77 12.11 -52.49
N GLY A 5 9.79 11.16 -51.57
CA GLY A 5 9.17 9.84 -51.74
C GLY A 5 8.87 9.25 -50.37
N TYR A 6 8.01 9.91 -49.60
CA TYR A 6 7.33 9.28 -48.48
C TYR A 6 6.27 8.33 -49.08
N VAL A 7 6.59 7.03 -49.11
CA VAL A 7 5.60 5.99 -49.33
C VAL A 7 5.37 5.32 -47.98
N PHE A 8 4.34 5.79 -47.27
CA PHE A 8 3.77 5.08 -46.13
C PHE A 8 3.13 3.81 -46.69
N HIS A 9 3.85 2.69 -46.59
CA HIS A 9 3.24 1.37 -46.71
C HIS A 9 2.49 1.10 -45.40
N ASP A 10 1.21 1.48 -45.36
CA ASP A 10 0.25 0.87 -44.44
C ASP A 10 -0.03 -0.55 -44.98
N GLU A 11 0.81 -1.50 -44.56
CA GLU A 11 0.60 -2.92 -44.86
C GLU A 11 0.64 -3.72 -43.57
N ARG A 12 -0.56 -3.82 -43.00
CA ARG A 12 -1.07 -4.81 -42.06
C ARG A 12 -0.43 -6.20 -42.23
N LEU A 13 0.39 -6.60 -41.27
CA LEU A 13 0.78 -8.01 -41.03
C LEU A 13 0.84 -8.27 -39.51
N THR A 14 -0.23 -8.83 -38.93
CA THR A 14 -0.29 -10.24 -38.44
C THR A 14 0.65 -10.54 -37.27
N GLY A 15 0.08 -10.80 -36.08
CA GLY A 15 0.85 -11.45 -35.00
C GLY A 15 0.32 -11.23 -33.58
N GLY A 16 -0.95 -11.55 -33.30
CA GLY A 16 -1.37 -11.74 -31.92
C GLY A 16 -0.71 -13.00 -31.36
N ALA A 17 0.24 -12.85 -30.41
CA ALA A 17 0.64 -13.86 -29.41
C ALA A 17 1.87 -13.42 -28.55
N SER A 18 2.06 -12.13 -28.24
CA SER A 18 3.18 -11.71 -27.35
C SER A 18 2.78 -10.92 -26.11
N SER A 19 1.49 -10.94 -25.73
CA SER A 19 0.97 -10.08 -24.64
C SER A 19 0.61 -10.79 -23.33
N ASN A 20 0.68 -12.12 -23.23
CA ASN A 20 0.27 -12.81 -21.99
C ASN A 20 1.37 -12.87 -20.92
N LEU A 21 2.64 -13.01 -21.32
CA LEU A 21 3.75 -13.16 -20.39
C LEU A 21 4.05 -11.84 -19.68
N ASP A 22 4.18 -10.76 -20.45
CA ASP A 22 4.41 -9.41 -19.92
C ASP A 22 3.26 -8.97 -19.02
N ASP A 23 2.01 -9.22 -19.43
CA ASP A 23 0.84 -8.97 -18.57
C ASP A 23 0.87 -9.79 -17.27
N GLY A 24 1.35 -11.04 -17.32
CA GLY A 24 1.49 -11.90 -16.16
C GLY A 24 2.56 -11.43 -15.18
N TYR A 25 3.75 -11.08 -15.69
CA TYR A 25 4.84 -10.53 -14.89
C TYR A 25 4.47 -9.18 -14.27
N GLN A 26 3.84 -8.28 -15.02
CA GLN A 26 3.37 -7.00 -14.50
C GLN A 26 2.30 -7.18 -13.40
N LYS A 27 1.36 -8.12 -13.59
CA LYS A 27 0.37 -8.47 -12.54
C LYS A 27 1.04 -9.02 -11.28
N LEU A 28 2.06 -9.85 -11.42
CA LEU A 28 2.82 -10.39 -10.30
C LEU A 28 3.55 -9.28 -9.54
N ILE A 29 4.29 -8.42 -10.25
CA ILE A 29 4.99 -7.27 -9.66
C ILE A 29 3.99 -6.38 -8.90
N ALA A 30 2.88 -6.03 -9.53
CA ALA A 30 1.82 -5.24 -8.90
C ALA A 30 1.19 -5.95 -7.68
N ALA A 31 1.11 -7.28 -7.67
CA ALA A 31 0.62 -8.04 -6.52
C ALA A 31 1.62 -7.99 -5.34
N ILE A 32 2.91 -8.17 -5.61
CA ILE A 32 3.98 -8.09 -4.62
C ILE A 32 4.00 -6.70 -3.97
N ILE A 33 3.97 -5.63 -4.78
CA ILE A 33 3.98 -4.25 -4.27
C ILE A 33 2.73 -3.98 -3.43
N ARG A 34 1.54 -4.41 -3.90
CA ARG A 34 0.30 -4.27 -3.13
C ARG A 34 0.36 -5.00 -1.80
N GLN A 35 1.00 -6.16 -1.75
CA GLN A 35 1.17 -6.91 -0.51
C GLN A 35 2.16 -6.22 0.43
N ALA A 36 3.31 -5.78 -0.05
CA ALA A 36 4.30 -5.04 0.73
C ALA A 36 3.71 -3.77 1.36
N VAL A 37 2.87 -3.02 0.63
CA VAL A 37 2.18 -1.83 1.17
C VAL A 37 1.21 -2.21 2.29
N LYS A 38 0.46 -3.31 2.14
CA LYS A 38 -0.45 -3.78 3.21
C LYS A 38 0.32 -4.16 4.46
N ASP A 39 1.45 -4.83 4.30
CA ASP A 39 2.30 -5.26 5.41
C ASP A 39 2.92 -4.06 6.12
N TYR A 40 3.39 -3.07 5.37
CA TYR A 40 3.90 -1.81 5.93
C TYR A 40 2.84 -1.05 6.74
N VAL A 41 1.62 -0.90 6.20
CA VAL A 41 0.50 -0.28 6.92
C VAL A 41 0.15 -1.05 8.20
N SER A 42 0.17 -2.38 8.14
CA SER A 42 -0.09 -3.26 9.30
C SER A 42 0.96 -3.08 10.40
N VAL A 43 2.24 -3.06 10.04
CA VAL A 43 3.36 -2.80 10.97
C VAL A 43 3.21 -1.43 11.63
N LEU A 44 2.91 -0.39 10.85
CA LEU A 44 2.69 0.96 11.39
C LEU A 44 1.49 1.03 12.36
N LEU A 45 0.37 0.38 12.03
CA LEU A 45 -0.79 0.33 12.93
C LEU A 45 -0.47 -0.35 14.26
N ARG A 46 0.33 -1.42 14.23
CA ARG A 46 0.82 -2.09 15.44
C ARG A 46 1.75 -1.18 16.21
N LEU A 47 2.65 -0.47 15.54
CA LEU A 47 3.59 0.47 16.16
C LEU A 47 2.85 1.65 16.83
N PHE A 48 1.79 2.18 16.21
CA PHE A 48 0.95 3.23 16.80
C PHE A 48 0.20 2.77 18.05
N SER A 49 0.01 1.47 18.23
CA SER A 49 -0.61 0.91 19.43
C SER A 49 0.35 0.86 20.63
N LYS A 50 1.58 1.39 20.50
CA LYS A 50 2.65 1.41 21.52
C LYS A 50 2.93 0.01 22.10
N PRO A 51 3.47 -0.91 21.27
CA PRO A 51 3.92 -2.21 21.76
C PRO A 51 5.18 -2.03 22.62
N ASP A 52 5.33 -2.83 23.67
CA ASP A 52 6.48 -2.77 24.59
C ASP A 52 7.53 -3.84 24.30
N GLY A 53 8.78 -3.55 24.68
CA GLY A 53 9.91 -4.48 24.68
C GLY A 53 10.25 -5.06 23.31
N ALA A 54 10.56 -6.36 23.27
CA ALA A 54 11.03 -7.08 22.07
C ALA A 54 10.05 -6.99 20.87
N LYS A 55 8.75 -6.83 21.12
CA LYS A 55 7.74 -6.70 20.07
C LYS A 55 7.90 -5.39 19.29
N ARG A 56 8.32 -4.32 19.96
CA ARG A 56 8.58 -3.03 19.32
C ARG A 56 9.79 -3.13 18.40
N THR A 57 10.89 -3.69 18.89
CA THR A 57 12.12 -3.88 18.11
C THR A 57 11.87 -4.71 16.85
N ALA A 58 11.10 -5.81 16.97
CA ALA A 58 10.72 -6.63 15.82
C ALA A 58 9.90 -5.85 14.78
N LEU A 59 8.96 -5.00 15.21
CA LEU A 59 8.16 -4.17 14.31
C LEU A 59 9.00 -3.05 13.67
N GLU A 60 9.95 -2.46 14.40
CA GLU A 60 10.88 -1.47 13.86
C GLU A 60 11.81 -2.10 12.82
N MET A 61 12.31 -3.32 13.04
CA MET A 61 13.07 -4.07 12.03
C MET A 61 12.24 -4.34 10.78
N GLN A 62 11.02 -4.88 10.93
CA GLN A 62 10.13 -5.13 9.79
C GLN A 62 9.81 -3.85 9.01
N LYS A 63 9.62 -2.72 9.70
CA LYS A 63 9.42 -1.43 9.06
C LYS A 63 10.64 -1.05 8.21
N THR A 64 11.85 -1.18 8.76
CA THR A 64 13.10 -0.86 8.05
C THR A 64 13.33 -1.78 6.85
N GLU A 65 13.09 -3.08 7.00
CA GLU A 65 13.20 -4.04 5.89
C GLU A 65 12.27 -3.69 4.72
N LEU A 66 11.04 -3.26 5.03
CA LEU A 66 10.09 -2.81 4.01
C LEU A 66 10.52 -1.48 3.36
N GLU A 67 11.10 -0.56 4.11
CA GLU A 67 11.66 0.68 3.55
C GLU A 67 12.83 0.39 2.61
N VAL A 68 13.75 -0.51 3.00
CA VAL A 68 14.84 -1.00 2.15
C VAL A 68 14.30 -1.70 0.91
N PHE A 69 13.22 -2.48 1.03
CA PHE A 69 12.58 -3.12 -0.12
C PHE A 69 12.08 -2.10 -1.16
N PHE A 70 11.41 -1.03 -0.73
CA PHE A 70 10.93 0.02 -1.64
C PHE A 70 12.04 0.90 -2.22
N HIS A 71 13.23 0.90 -1.61
CA HIS A 71 14.43 1.59 -2.13
C HIS A 71 15.39 0.63 -2.85
N SER A 72 15.07 -0.64 -2.94
CA SER A 72 15.96 -1.64 -3.54
C SER A 72 16.14 -1.42 -5.03
N GLU A 73 17.32 -1.75 -5.54
CA GLU A 73 17.63 -1.71 -6.98
C GLU A 73 16.67 -2.58 -7.80
N TRP A 74 16.19 -3.67 -7.21
CA TRP A 74 15.17 -4.52 -7.83
C TRP A 74 13.87 -3.75 -8.04
N TYR A 75 13.40 -2.99 -7.05
CA TYR A 75 12.18 -2.20 -7.15
C TYR A 75 12.30 -1.09 -8.21
N THR A 76 13.41 -0.37 -8.23
CA THR A 76 13.66 0.69 -9.23
C THR A 76 13.90 0.16 -10.63
N SER A 77 14.40 -1.07 -10.77
CA SER A 77 14.63 -1.72 -12.06
C SER A 77 13.34 -2.20 -12.73
N ILE A 78 12.34 -2.59 -11.94
CA ILE A 78 11.09 -3.18 -12.45
C ILE A 78 9.89 -2.21 -12.39
N THR A 79 10.02 -1.09 -11.68
CA THR A 79 8.95 -0.08 -11.59
C THR A 79 9.49 1.35 -11.70
N ASP A 80 8.77 2.19 -12.45
CA ASP A 80 9.00 3.64 -12.53
C ASP A 80 8.37 4.40 -11.35
N MET A 81 7.93 3.69 -10.31
CA MET A 81 7.25 4.29 -9.17
C MET A 81 8.26 4.79 -8.13
N ASP A 82 7.99 5.99 -7.60
CA ASP A 82 8.79 6.56 -6.53
C ASP A 82 8.47 5.89 -5.18
N GLY A 83 9.43 5.11 -4.66
CA GLY A 83 9.32 4.39 -3.39
C GLY A 83 9.08 5.31 -2.18
N ASP A 84 9.66 6.51 -2.16
CA ASP A 84 9.45 7.49 -1.07
C ASP A 84 8.03 8.02 -1.07
N ARG A 85 7.48 8.29 -2.26
CA ARG A 85 6.07 8.70 -2.40
C ARG A 85 5.14 7.59 -1.93
N LEU A 86 5.45 6.34 -2.23
CA LEU A 86 4.68 5.18 -1.79
C LEU A 86 4.70 5.04 -0.26
N ILE A 87 5.88 5.11 0.35
CA ILE A 87 6.06 5.07 1.81
C ILE A 87 5.27 6.19 2.49
N ASN A 88 5.37 7.42 1.98
CA ASN A 88 4.66 8.57 2.54
C ASN A 88 3.13 8.43 2.44
N ALA A 89 2.63 7.93 1.31
CA ALA A 89 1.22 7.62 1.15
C ALA A 89 0.75 6.53 2.13
N ALA A 90 1.54 5.46 2.29
CA ALA A 90 1.23 4.37 3.22
C ALA A 90 1.25 4.83 4.69
N ARG A 91 2.21 5.69 5.08
CA ARG A 91 2.25 6.32 6.40
C ARG A 91 0.99 7.14 6.66
N ARG A 92 0.56 7.96 5.69
CA ARG A 92 -0.67 8.75 5.78
C ARG A 92 -1.89 7.84 5.94
N GLN A 93 -1.98 6.77 5.16
CA GLN A 93 -3.08 5.81 5.24
C GLN A 93 -3.13 5.11 6.62
N ALA A 94 -1.97 4.70 7.15
CA ALA A 94 -1.88 4.09 8.46
C ALA A 94 -2.32 5.06 9.58
N MET A 95 -1.93 6.33 9.50
CA MET A 95 -2.37 7.36 10.44
C MET A 95 -3.89 7.58 10.41
N GLU A 96 -4.50 7.65 9.23
CA GLU A 96 -5.96 7.82 9.12
C GLU A 96 -6.72 6.62 9.69
N LYS A 97 -6.27 5.39 9.37
CA LYS A 97 -6.83 4.17 9.97
C LYS A 97 -6.68 4.14 11.50
N ALA A 98 -5.55 4.60 12.03
CA ALA A 98 -5.34 4.68 13.47
C ALA A 98 -6.29 5.71 14.12
N LYS A 99 -6.41 6.91 13.55
CA LYS A 99 -7.36 7.94 14.01
C LYS A 99 -8.80 7.43 14.01
N GLU A 100 -9.20 6.75 12.93
CA GLU A 100 -10.54 6.17 12.82
C GLU A 100 -10.78 5.10 13.88
N ALA A 101 -9.79 4.23 14.15
CA ALA A 101 -9.88 3.23 15.19
C ALA A 101 -10.07 3.86 16.59
N ILE A 102 -9.35 4.94 16.89
CA ILE A 102 -9.50 5.72 18.13
C ILE A 102 -10.91 6.32 18.21
N ARG A 103 -11.36 7.00 17.15
CA ARG A 103 -12.72 7.58 17.07
C ARG A 103 -13.79 6.52 17.28
N ARG A 104 -13.63 5.33 16.68
CA ARG A 104 -14.57 4.20 16.86
C ARG A 104 -14.61 3.72 18.31
N LYS A 105 -13.46 3.61 18.98
CA LYS A 105 -13.39 3.23 20.41
C LYS A 105 -14.09 4.28 21.28
N HIS A 106 -13.85 5.57 21.03
CA HIS A 106 -14.48 6.66 21.76
C HIS A 106 -16.01 6.68 21.58
N ARG A 107 -16.51 6.58 20.35
CA ARG A 107 -17.96 6.50 20.08
C ARG A 107 -18.63 5.32 20.80
N LYS A 108 -17.99 4.14 20.78
CA LYS A 108 -18.50 2.96 21.50
C LYS A 108 -18.53 3.17 23.01
N LYS A 109 -17.52 3.85 23.56
CA LYS A 109 -17.47 4.19 25.00
C LYS A 109 -18.62 5.12 25.39
N LEU A 110 -18.85 6.19 24.62
CA LEU A 110 -19.97 7.12 24.87
C LEU A 110 -21.32 6.38 24.83
N ALA A 111 -21.57 5.58 23.80
CA ALA A 111 -22.80 4.81 23.68
C ALA A 111 -22.97 3.77 24.81
N ALA A 112 -21.88 3.20 25.32
CA ALA A 112 -21.92 2.30 26.47
C ALA A 112 -22.24 3.06 27.77
N MET A 113 -21.69 4.26 27.96
CA MET A 113 -21.96 5.10 29.13
C MET A 113 -23.41 5.60 29.14
N GLU A 114 -23.95 6.00 27.99
CA GLU A 114 -25.36 6.39 27.84
C GLU A 114 -26.31 5.23 28.16
N LYS A 115 -26.02 4.03 27.63
CA LYS A 115 -26.80 2.82 27.95
C LYS A 115 -26.74 2.48 29.43
N ALA A 116 -25.56 2.55 30.05
CA ALA A 116 -25.40 2.29 31.48
C ALA A 116 -26.20 3.28 32.35
N GLY A 117 -26.20 4.57 32.00
CA GLY A 117 -27.00 5.59 32.69
C GLY A 117 -28.51 5.36 32.53
N THR A 118 -28.96 4.99 31.33
CA THR A 118 -30.37 4.67 31.05
C THR A 118 -30.83 3.43 31.83
N THR A 119 -29.99 2.40 31.92
CA THR A 119 -30.28 1.19 32.70
C THR A 119 -30.38 1.50 34.19
N ALA A 120 -29.45 2.29 34.75
CA ALA A 120 -29.45 2.64 36.16
C ALA A 120 -30.68 3.47 36.59
N MET A 121 -31.28 4.26 35.68
CA MET A 121 -32.48 5.04 35.95
C MET A 121 -33.79 4.23 35.83
N ARG A 122 -33.74 3.02 35.25
CA ARG A 122 -34.89 2.11 35.12
C ARG A 122 -34.99 1.09 36.25
N CYS A 123 -33.99 0.99 37.12
CA CYS A 123 -33.98 0.16 38.31
C CYS A 123 -34.51 0.94 39.52
#